data_AF-A0A7S2B089-F1
#
_entry.id   AF-A0A7S2B089-F1
#
_cell.length_a   1.000
_cell.length_b   1.000
_cell.length_c   1.000
_cell.angle_alpha   90.00
_cell.angle_beta   90.00
_cell.angle_gamma   90.00
#
_symmetry.space_group_name_H-M   'P 1'
#
loop_
_entity.id
_entity.type
_entity.pdbx_description
1 polymer ?
#
loop_
_entity_poly.entity_id
_entity_poly.type
_entity_poly.pdbx_seq_one_letter_code
_entity_poly.pdbx_strand_id
1 'polypeptide(L)'
;CVVRVLFRLLGGKGGFGALLRGQKGKGKKTTNMDSMRDLSGRRLRHSKAVERIKEWMEKQNREDELVNALTGEGPELPKPVPQSESLDPEFVRRLKRAAAERPSLVNQGMRKLRADG
;
A
#
# COMPACT_ATOMS: atom_id res chain seq x y z
N CYS A 1 32.25 11.89 -54.38
CA CYS A 1 31.34 12.67 -53.51
C CYS A 1 29.91 12.37 -53.96
N VAL A 2 29.08 11.75 -53.12
CA VAL A 2 27.70 11.37 -53.51
C VAL A 2 26.72 12.26 -52.77
N VAL A 3 25.91 13.02 -53.53
CA VAL A 3 24.86 13.87 -52.98
C VAL A 3 23.53 13.13 -53.15
N ARG A 4 22.86 12.83 -52.03
CA ARG A 4 21.51 12.26 -52.04
C ARG A 4 20.49 13.37 -51.77
N VAL A 5 19.57 13.56 -52.71
CA VAL A 5 18.48 14.53 -52.60
C VAL A 5 17.16 13.77 -52.42
N LEU A 6 16.44 14.07 -51.34
CA LEU A 6 15.13 13.49 -51.02
C LEU A 6 14.03 14.48 -51.37
N PHE A 7 13.23 14.17 -52.38
CA PHE A 7 12.05 14.98 -52.73
C PHE A 7 10.90 14.77 -51.73
N ARG A 8 10.13 15.84 -51.46
CA ARG A 8 8.88 15.76 -50.71
C ARG A 8 7.80 15.14 -51.60
N LEU A 9 7.20 14.03 -51.19
CA LEU A 9 6.05 13.43 -51.88
C LEU A 9 4.82 14.34 -51.75
N LEU A 10 4.03 14.46 -52.82
CA LEU A 10 2.70 15.07 -52.81
C LEU A 10 1.75 14.18 -52.01
N GLY A 11 1.56 14.52 -50.74
CA GLY A 11 0.93 13.65 -49.76
C GLY A 11 1.67 13.83 -48.46
N GLY A 12 1.28 14.86 -47.70
CA GLY A 12 1.95 15.23 -46.47
C GLY A 12 2.07 14.01 -45.55
N LYS A 13 3.23 13.87 -44.90
CA LYS A 13 3.47 12.98 -43.76
C LYS A 13 2.61 13.42 -42.55
N GLY A 14 1.29 13.45 -42.74
CA GLY A 14 0.33 14.26 -42.00
C GLY A 14 -0.63 13.44 -41.14
N GLY A 15 -0.56 12.11 -41.20
CA GLY A 15 -1.41 11.22 -40.39
C GLY A 15 -1.26 11.49 -38.90
N PHE A 16 -0.02 11.70 -38.42
CA PHE A 16 0.23 11.98 -37.00
C PHE A 16 -0.38 13.32 -36.55
N GLY A 17 -0.21 14.39 -37.34
CA GLY A 17 -0.79 15.70 -37.02
C GLY A 17 -2.32 15.74 -37.15
N ALA A 18 -2.90 14.98 -38.09
CA ALA A 18 -4.36 14.80 -38.19
C ALA A 18 -4.92 13.99 -37.00
N LEU A 19 -4.20 12.96 -36.57
CA LEU A 19 -4.54 12.16 -35.39
C LEU A 19 -4.53 13.02 -34.11
N LEU A 20 -3.48 13.83 -33.92
CA LEU A 20 -3.40 14.78 -32.79
C LEU A 20 -4.54 15.81 -32.83
N ARG A 21 -4.90 16.31 -34.01
CA ARG A 21 -6.05 17.21 -34.18
C ARG A 21 -7.38 16.52 -33.87
N GLY A 22 -7.55 15.26 -34.23
CA GLY A 22 -8.75 14.47 -33.90
C GLY A 22 -8.84 14.05 -32.43
N GLN A 23 -7.70 13.99 -31.73
CA GLN A 23 -7.64 13.76 -30.28
C GLN A 23 -7.77 15.06 -29.47
N LYS A 24 -7.55 16.23 -30.09
CA LYS A 24 -7.70 17.54 -29.46
C LYS A 24 -9.15 17.72 -29.01
N GLY A 25 -9.38 17.62 -27.70
CA GLY A 25 -10.71 17.79 -27.08
C GLY A 25 -11.35 16.51 -26.54
N LYS A 26 -10.78 15.31 -26.79
CA LYS A 26 -11.26 14.04 -26.19
C LYS A 26 -10.62 13.71 -24.83
N GLY A 27 -9.75 14.60 -24.32
CA GLY A 27 -9.15 14.45 -22.99
C GLY A 27 -10.23 14.62 -21.92
N LYS A 28 -10.50 13.55 -21.16
CA LYS A 28 -11.39 13.62 -20.00
C LYS A 28 -10.79 14.63 -19.02
N LYS A 29 -11.53 15.72 -18.74
CA LYS A 29 -11.10 16.72 -17.77
C LYS A 29 -10.95 16.02 -16.42
N THR A 30 -9.73 16.01 -15.88
CA THR A 30 -9.46 15.47 -14.56
C THR A 30 -10.04 16.42 -13.52
N THR A 31 -11.13 16.04 -12.87
CA THR A 31 -11.75 16.80 -11.77
C THR A 31 -11.05 16.57 -10.42
N ASN A 32 -9.83 16.01 -10.46
CA ASN A 32 -9.07 15.66 -9.27
C ASN A 32 -8.38 16.91 -8.68
N MET A 33 -9.12 17.68 -7.88
CA MET A 33 -8.61 18.84 -7.15
C MET A 33 -7.65 18.47 -6.01
N ASP A 34 -7.55 17.19 -5.66
CA ASP A 34 -6.75 16.70 -4.54
C ASP A 34 -5.24 16.87 -4.75
N SER A 35 -4.84 16.99 -6.02
CA SER A 35 -3.45 17.19 -6.43
C SER A 35 -2.99 18.64 -6.33
N MET A 36 -3.91 19.58 -6.11
CA MET A 36 -3.59 21.00 -5.93
C MET A 36 -2.79 21.22 -4.65
N ARG A 37 -1.91 22.22 -4.66
CA ARG A 37 -1.18 22.69 -3.48
C ARG A 37 -1.79 23.97 -2.95
N ASP A 38 -1.74 24.15 -1.63
CA ASP A 38 -2.08 25.41 -0.98
C ASP A 38 -0.90 26.41 -1.04
N LEU A 39 -1.13 27.63 -0.53
CA LEU A 39 -0.10 28.68 -0.45
C LEU A 39 1.06 28.32 0.48
N SER A 40 0.86 27.36 1.38
CA SER A 40 1.90 26.81 2.26
C SER A 40 2.71 25.67 1.59
N GLY A 41 2.33 25.27 0.38
CA GLY A 41 2.98 24.20 -0.40
C GLY A 41 2.50 22.78 -0.06
N ARG A 42 1.56 22.61 0.86
CA ARG A 42 0.96 21.31 1.20
C ARG A 42 -0.10 20.92 0.17
N ARG A 43 -0.22 19.63 -0.16
CA ARG A 43 -1.30 19.15 -1.05
C ARG A 43 -2.64 19.17 -0.34
N LEU A 44 -3.70 19.54 -1.07
CA LEU A 44 -5.08 19.59 -0.57
C LEU A 44 -5.55 18.24 0.00
N ARG A 45 -5.03 17.13 -0.55
CA ARG A 45 -5.21 15.77 -0.01
C ARG A 45 -4.90 15.63 1.46
N HIS A 46 -3.76 16.18 1.87
CA HIS A 46 -3.30 16.04 3.24
C HIS A 46 -4.16 16.88 4.19
N SER A 47 -4.58 18.07 3.75
CA SER A 47 -5.49 18.93 4.53
C SER A 47 -6.86 18.28 4.71
N LYS A 48 -7.47 17.77 3.62
CA LYS A 48 -8.73 17.02 3.68
C LYS A 48 -8.64 15.72 4.48
N ALA A 49 -7.47 15.08 4.53
CA ALA A 49 -7.26 13.92 5.36
C ALA A 49 -7.26 14.28 6.86
N VAL A 50 -6.61 15.38 7.22
CA VAL A 50 -6.61 15.88 8.61
C VAL A 50 -8.02 16.28 9.04
N GLU A 51 -8.77 17.00 8.19
CA GLU A 51 -10.18 17.36 8.46
C GLU A 51 -11.04 16.12 8.70
N ARG A 52 -10.97 15.12 7.81
CA ARG A 52 -11.72 13.86 7.99
C ARG A 52 -11.35 13.10 9.26
N ILE A 53 -10.07 13.10 9.64
CA ILE A 53 -9.64 12.48 10.90
C ILE A 53 -10.24 13.23 12.09
N LYS A 54 -10.25 14.56 12.03
CA LYS A 54 -10.82 15.40 13.08
C LYS A 54 -12.33 15.18 13.22
N GLU A 55 -13.07 15.19 12.10
CA GLU A 55 -14.51 14.89 12.07
C GLU A 55 -14.80 13.50 12.62
N TRP A 56 -13.98 12.51 12.27
CA TRP A 56 -14.12 11.15 12.79
C TRP A 56 -13.89 11.09 14.31
N MET A 57 -12.86 11.76 14.82
CA MET A 57 -12.60 11.85 16.27
C MET A 57 -13.74 12.55 17.01
N GLU A 58 -14.24 13.68 16.49
CA GLU A 58 -15.37 14.39 17.07
C GLU A 58 -16.64 13.52 17.09
N LYS A 59 -16.88 12.76 16.02
CA LYS A 59 -17.99 11.81 15.94
C LYS A 59 -17.84 10.68 16.97
N GLN A 60 -16.65 10.09 17.09
CA GLN A 60 -16.38 9.05 18.11
C GLN A 60 -16.56 9.59 19.52
N ASN A 61 -16.02 10.76 19.84
CA ASN A 61 -16.21 11.38 21.16
C ASN A 61 -17.70 11.60 21.46
N ARG A 62 -18.47 12.06 20.48
CA ARG A 62 -19.92 12.26 20.64
C ARG A 62 -20.65 10.94 20.84
N GLU A 63 -20.26 9.89 20.12
CA GLU A 63 -20.80 8.54 20.31
C GLU A 63 -20.45 8.02 21.72
N ASP A 64 -19.21 8.17 22.16
CA ASP A 64 -18.75 7.77 23.50
C ASP A 64 -19.47 8.56 24.61
N GLU A 65 -19.69 9.86 24.44
CA GLU A 65 -20.47 10.69 25.36
C GLU A 65 -21.93 10.22 25.45
N LEU A 66 -22.55 9.90 24.30
CA LEU A 66 -23.91 9.36 24.27
C LEU A 66 -23.98 7.98 24.92
N VAL A 67 -22.99 7.12 24.66
CA VAL A 67 -22.86 5.80 25.29
C VAL A 67 -22.74 5.97 26.80
N ASN A 68 -21.84 6.82 27.29
CA ASN A 68 -21.67 7.09 28.71
C ASN A 68 -22.93 7.69 29.36
N ALA A 69 -23.65 8.57 28.66
CA ALA A 69 -24.90 9.14 29.17
C ALA A 69 -26.04 8.09 29.25
N LEU A 70 -26.07 7.14 28.33
CA LEU A 70 -27.07 6.05 28.29
C LEU A 70 -26.72 4.89 29.22
N THR A 71 -25.42 4.59 29.35
CA THR A 71 -24.86 3.60 30.27
C THR A 71 -24.29 4.30 31.50
N GLY A 72 -25.16 4.85 32.34
CA GLY A 72 -24.74 5.37 33.65
C GLY A 72 -23.90 4.33 34.41
N GLU A 73 -22.81 4.80 35.04
CA GLU A 73 -21.82 4.05 35.88
C GLU A 73 -21.82 2.52 35.70
N GLY A 74 -21.71 2.06 34.45
CA GLY A 74 -21.41 0.67 34.17
C GLY A 74 -19.95 0.40 34.53
N PRO A 75 -19.61 -0.75 35.13
CA PRO A 75 -18.21 -1.09 35.39
C PRO A 75 -17.43 -1.00 34.09
N GLU A 76 -16.30 -0.28 34.10
CA GLU A 76 -15.41 -0.18 32.95
C GLU A 76 -15.10 -1.59 32.45
N LEU A 77 -15.58 -1.92 31.25
CA LEU A 77 -15.24 -3.18 30.63
C LEU A 77 -13.73 -3.18 30.39
N PRO A 78 -12.98 -4.14 30.94
CA PRO A 78 -11.56 -4.22 30.68
C PRO A 78 -11.37 -4.32 29.16
N LYS A 79 -10.59 -3.39 28.60
CA LYS A 79 -10.26 -3.40 27.16
C LYS A 79 -9.85 -4.83 26.79
N PRO A 80 -10.44 -5.43 25.73
CA PRO A 80 -10.13 -6.80 25.36
C PRO A 80 -8.64 -6.86 25.09
N VAL A 81 -7.90 -7.48 26.01
CA VAL A 81 -6.48 -7.74 25.82
C VAL A 81 -6.43 -8.67 24.60
N PRO A 82 -5.65 -8.34 23.55
CA PRO A 82 -5.54 -9.22 22.41
C PRO A 82 -5.16 -10.59 22.95
N GLN A 83 -6.04 -11.57 22.75
CA GLN A 83 -5.80 -12.93 23.22
C GLN A 83 -4.55 -13.38 22.47
N SER A 84 -3.40 -13.38 23.16
CA SER A 84 -2.21 -13.99 22.61
C SER A 84 -2.54 -15.48 22.52
N GLU A 85 -2.84 -15.95 21.31
CA GLU A 85 -3.04 -17.38 21.06
C GLU A 85 -1.76 -18.09 21.53
N SER A 86 -1.83 -18.68 22.72
CA SER A 86 -0.71 -19.45 23.25
C SER A 86 -0.60 -20.69 22.39
N LEU A 87 0.44 -20.75 21.55
CA LEU A 87 0.74 -21.95 20.77
C LEU A 87 0.77 -23.17 21.69
N ASP A 88 0.21 -24.28 21.20
CA ASP A 88 0.17 -25.54 21.93
C ASP A 88 1.57 -25.91 22.47
N PRO A 89 1.72 -26.19 23.78
CA PRO A 89 2.98 -26.62 24.37
C PRO A 89 3.67 -27.76 23.64
N GLU A 90 2.93 -28.68 22.99
CA GLU A 90 3.51 -29.78 22.22
C GLU A 90 4.20 -29.28 20.94
N PHE A 91 3.58 -28.32 20.25
CA PHE A 91 4.11 -27.70 19.04
C PHE A 91 5.40 -26.93 19.32
N VAL A 92 5.44 -26.17 20.42
CA VAL A 92 6.65 -25.44 20.85
C VAL A 92 7.79 -26.40 21.20
N ARG A 93 7.49 -27.53 21.87
CA ARG A 93 8.49 -28.57 22.17
C ARG A 93 9.05 -29.19 20.89
N ARG A 94 8.19 -29.46 19.90
CA ARG A 94 8.59 -30.02 18.60
C ARG A 94 9.50 -29.07 17.84
N LEU A 95 9.17 -27.77 17.80
CA LEU A 95 10.02 -26.75 17.17
C LEU A 95 11.38 -26.63 17.86
N LYS A 96 11.42 -26.63 19.19
CA LYS A 96 12.68 -26.60 19.95
C LYS A 96 13.56 -27.82 19.69
N ARG A 97 12.97 -29.01 19.65
CA ARG A 97 13.69 -30.26 19.32
C ARG A 97 14.23 -30.24 17.89
N ALA A 98 13.39 -29.88 16.93
CA ALA A 98 13.80 -29.77 15.53
C ALA A 98 14.90 -28.73 15.33
N ALA A 99 14.84 -27.60 16.04
CA ALA A 99 15.89 -26.57 16.01
C ALA A 99 17.22 -27.09 16.57
N ALA A 100 17.19 -27.93 17.60
CA ALA A 100 18.40 -28.53 18.19
C ALA A 100 19.03 -29.61 17.30
N GLU A 101 18.23 -30.39 16.58
CA GLU A 101 18.71 -31.47 15.69
C GLU A 101 19.17 -30.97 14.30
N ARG A 102 18.71 -29.79 13.89
CA ARG A 102 18.99 -29.24 12.55
C ARG A 102 20.48 -29.09 12.22
N PRO A 103 21.37 -28.61 13.12
CA PRO A 103 22.79 -28.46 12.79
C PRO A 103 23.52 -29.79 12.55
N SER A 104 23.18 -30.84 13.29
CA SER A 104 23.82 -32.15 13.13
C SER A 104 23.40 -32.82 11.83
N LEU A 105 22.12 -32.72 11.46
CA LEU A 105 21.59 -33.20 10.18
C LEU A 105 22.23 -32.47 8.99
N VAL A 106 22.39 -31.15 9.08
CA VAL A 106 23.07 -30.36 8.05
C VAL A 106 24.53 -30.81 7.92
N ASN A 107 25.25 -30.99 9.02
CA ASN A 107 26.64 -31.44 8.99
C ASN A 107 26.79 -32.86 8.42
N GLN A 108 25.86 -33.77 8.74
CA GLN A 108 25.83 -35.10 8.17
C GLN A 108 25.56 -35.08 6.66
N GLY A 109 24.62 -34.24 6.21
CA GLY A 109 24.33 -34.03 4.79
C GLY A 109 25.52 -33.46 4.03
N MET A 110 26.19 -32.44 4.60
CA MET A 110 27.40 -31.84 4.03
C MET A 110 28.57 -32.84 3.93
N ARG A 111 28.67 -33.80 4.86
CA ARG A 111 29.67 -34.87 4.78
C ARG A 111 29.38 -35.88 3.68
N LYS A 112 28.10 -36.28 3.51
CA LYS A 112 27.69 -37.18 2.40
C LYS A 112 27.93 -36.54 1.04
N LEU A 113 27.54 -35.27 0.87
CA LEU A 113 27.79 -34.53 -0.38
C LEU A 113 29.29 -34.39 -0.73
N ARG A 114 30.18 -34.40 0.27
CA ARG A 114 31.63 -34.38 0.05
C ARG A 114 32.22 -35.77 -0.26
N ALA A 115 31.49 -36.84 -0.01
CA ALA A 115 31.93 -38.22 -0.27
C ALA A 115 31.44 -38.74 -1.63
N ASP A 116 30.33 -38.21 -2.14
CA ASP A 116 29.71 -38.60 -3.41
C ASP A 116 30.20 -37.76 -4.62
N GLY A 117 31.20 -36.88 -4.44
CA GLY A 117 31.83 -36.08 -5.50
C GLY A 117 33.33 -36.31 -5.55
#